data_AF-A0A380PH59-F1
#
_entry.id   AF-A0A380PH59-F1
#
_cell.length_a   1.000
_cell.length_b   1.000
_cell.length_c   1.000
_cell.angle_alpha   90.00
_cell.angle_beta   90.00
_cell.angle_gamma   90.00
#
_symmetry.space_group_name_H-M   'P 1'
#
loop_
_entity.id
_entity.type
_entity.pdbx_description
1 polymer ?
#
loop_
_entity_poly.entity_id
_entity_poly.type
_entity_poly.pdbx_seq_one_letter_code
_entity_poly.pdbx_strand_id
1 'polypeptide(L)' 'MKKTSEKMISMDWPAYILQMETLLAVALDEQRRAALQQQFEHIAALAAPLMALPLDERQEIAGVYRL' A
#
# COMPACT_ATOMS: atom_id res chain seq x y z
N MET A 1 3.98 12.75 29.24
CA MET A 1 2.93 11.92 28.60
C MET A 1 2.22 12.74 27.53
N LYS A 2 2.67 12.67 26.28
CA LYS A 2 1.94 13.21 25.13
C LYS A 2 1.40 12.02 24.33
N LYS A 3 0.16 11.63 24.60
CA LYS A 3 -0.58 10.75 23.69
C LYS A 3 -1.12 11.64 22.58
N THR A 4 -0.31 11.91 21.56
CA THR A 4 -0.86 12.26 20.26
C THR A 4 -1.55 10.99 19.80
N SER A 5 -2.88 10.91 19.93
CA SER A 5 -3.65 9.95 19.16
C SER A 5 -3.43 10.31 17.70
N GLU A 6 -2.43 9.68 17.08
CA GLU A 6 -2.33 9.59 15.63
C GLU A 6 -3.65 9.02 15.15
N LYS A 7 -4.49 9.90 14.60
CA LYS A 7 -5.66 9.48 13.85
C LYS A 7 -5.09 8.66 12.69
N MET A 8 -5.19 7.33 12.77
CA MET A 8 -4.86 6.47 11.65
C MET A 8 -5.70 6.95 10.47
N ILE A 9 -5.07 7.62 9.52
CA ILE A 9 -5.70 8.02 8.27
C ILE A 9 -5.98 6.70 7.55
N SER A 10 -7.24 6.27 7.54
CA SER A 10 -7.64 5.10 6.76
C SER A 10 -7.45 5.43 5.28
N MET A 11 -6.77 4.55 4.55
CA MET A 11 -6.56 4.72 3.11
C MET A 11 -7.90 4.72 2.36
N ASP A 12 -8.08 5.67 1.44
CA ASP A 12 -9.22 5.72 0.51
C ASP A 12 -8.88 4.89 -0.73
N TRP A 13 -9.09 3.57 -0.63
CA TRP A 13 -8.80 2.63 -1.72
C TRP A 13 -9.59 2.90 -3.01
N PRO A 14 -10.91 3.21 -2.97
CA PRO A 14 -11.64 3.57 -4.19
C PRO A 14 -11.02 4.73 -4.97
N ALA A 15 -10.66 5.83 -4.28
CA ALA A 15 -10.03 6.97 -4.93
C ALA A 15 -8.66 6.61 -5.51
N TYR A 16 -7.85 5.85 -4.77
CA TYR A 16 -6.54 5.40 -5.22
C TYR A 16 -6.64 4.51 -6.47
N ILE A 17 -7.60 3.56 -6.49
CA ILE A 17 -7.80 2.65 -7.62
C ILE A 17 -8.17 3.43 -8.88
N LEU A 18 -9.10 4.39 -8.79
CA LEU A 18 -9.48 5.23 -9.94
C LEU A 18 -8.30 6.04 -10.50
N GLN A 19 -7.47 6.58 -9.61
CA GLN A 19 -6.27 7.32 -10.03
C GLN A 19 -5.28 6.38 -10.73
N MET A 20 -5.03 5.19 -10.19
CA MET A 20 -4.09 4.23 -10.77
C MET A 20 -4.60 3.63 -12.09
N GLU A 21 -5.91 3.43 -12.22
CA GLU A 21 -6.56 3.02 -13.47
C GLU A 21 -6.18 3.96 -14.61
N THR A 22 -6.29 5.27 -14.36
CA THR A 22 -5.92 6.32 -15.31
C THR A 22 -4.41 6.37 -15.55
N LEU A 23 -3.61 6.38 -14.49
CA LEU A 23 -2.15 6.55 -14.58
C LEU A 23 -1.47 5.39 -15.33
N LEU A 24 -1.97 4.17 -15.14
CA LEU A 24 -1.41 2.96 -15.75
C LEU A 24 -2.07 2.59 -17.09
N ALA A 25 -3.06 3.37 -17.54
CA ALA A 25 -3.85 3.11 -18.74
C ALA A 25 -4.46 1.69 -18.75
N VAL A 26 -4.96 1.23 -17.60
CA VAL A 26 -5.61 -0.07 -17.44
C VAL A 26 -7.12 0.14 -17.41
N ALA A 27 -7.89 -0.52 -18.27
CA ALA A 27 -9.35 -0.43 -18.22
C ALA A 27 -9.94 -1.44 -17.23
N LEU A 28 -10.66 -0.97 -16.21
CA LEU A 28 -11.34 -1.84 -15.23
C LEU A 28 -12.85 -1.61 -15.28
N ASP A 29 -13.60 -2.71 -15.25
CA ASP A 29 -15.03 -2.65 -14.99
C ASP A 29 -15.29 -2.60 -13.46
N GLU A 30 -16.53 -2.32 -13.10
CA GLU A 30 -16.93 -2.15 -11.70
C GLU A 30 -16.66 -3.41 -10.86
N GLN A 31 -16.89 -4.59 -11.44
CA GLN A 31 -16.65 -5.86 -10.75
C GLN A 31 -15.16 -6.04 -10.44
N ARG A 32 -14.27 -5.72 -11.38
CA ARG A 32 -12.82 -5.78 -11.17
C ARG A 32 -12.34 -4.74 -10.16
N ARG A 33 -12.91 -3.53 -10.17
CA ARG A 33 -12.59 -2.50 -9.16
C ARG A 33 -12.94 -2.95 -7.75
N ALA A 34 -14.13 -3.49 -7.55
CA ALA A 34 -14.56 -4.03 -6.26
C ALA A 34 -13.67 -5.19 -5.79
N ALA A 35 -13.32 -6.11 -6.69
CA ALA A 35 -12.39 -7.20 -6.36
C ALA A 35 -11.00 -6.68 -5.99
N LEU A 36 -10.48 -5.69 -6.73
CA LEU A 36 -9.17 -5.11 -6.47
C LEU A 36 -9.12 -4.38 -5.12
N GLN A 37 -10.19 -3.67 -4.75
CA GLN A 37 -10.32 -3.04 -3.43
C GLN A 37 -10.16 -4.07 -2.32
N GLN A 38 -10.89 -5.20 -2.38
CA GLN A 38 -10.79 -6.26 -1.38
C GLN A 38 -9.37 -6.83 -1.28
N GLN A 39 -8.71 -7.02 -2.43
CA GLN A 39 -7.32 -7.50 -2.45
C GLN A 39 -6.34 -6.48 -1.86
N PHE A 40 -6.53 -5.19 -2.11
CA PHE A 40 -5.68 -4.15 -1.53
C PHE A 40 -5.84 -4.04 -0.03
N GLU A 41 -7.07 -4.12 0.49
CA GLU A 41 -7.33 -4.19 1.93
C GLU A 41 -6.63 -5.41 2.56
N HIS A 42 -6.71 -6.58 1.91
CA HIS A 42 -6.04 -7.79 2.37
C HIS A 42 -4.51 -7.66 2.36
N ILE A 43 -3.92 -7.16 1.27
CA ILE A 43 -2.47 -6.93 1.15
C ILE A 43 -2.00 -5.92 2.19
N ALA A 44 -2.77 -4.84 2.42
CA ALA A 44 -2.43 -3.85 3.43
C ALA A 44 -2.39 -4.45 4.84
N ALA A 45 -3.32 -5.36 5.16
CA ALA A 45 -3.29 -6.10 6.42
C ALA A 45 -2.06 -7.02 6.53
N LEU A 46 -1.69 -7.71 5.45
CA LEU A 46 -0.48 -8.55 5.41
C LEU A 46 0.81 -7.74 5.49
N ALA A 47 0.83 -6.53 4.92
CA ALA A 47 1.98 -5.64 4.91
C ALA A 47 2.11 -4.83 6.21
N ALA A 48 1.04 -4.65 6.99
CA ALA A 48 1.05 -3.92 8.25
C ALA A 48 2.20 -4.32 9.20
N PRO A 49 2.49 -5.61 9.47
CA PRO A 49 3.62 -6.00 10.30
C PRO A 49 4.99 -5.61 9.70
N LEU A 50 5.12 -5.61 8.36
CA LEU A 50 6.36 -5.20 7.68
C LEU A 50 6.56 -3.69 7.80
N MET A 51 5.50 -2.90 7.67
CA MET A 51 5.55 -1.44 7.82
C MET A 51 5.83 -0.99 9.26
N ALA A 52 5.50 -1.84 10.24
CA ALA A 52 5.80 -1.60 11.65
C ALA A 52 7.25 -1.91 12.04
N LEU A 53 8.00 -2.62 11.18
CA LEU A 53 9.40 -2.92 11.42
C LEU A 53 10.25 -1.67 11.20
N PRO A 54 11.08 -1.24 12.17
CA PRO A 54 12.00 -0.13 11.96
C PRO A 54 13.04 -0.53 10.91
N LEU A 55 13.23 0.33 9.91
CA LEU A 55 14.28 0.17 8.91
C LEU A 55 15.50 0.98 9.34
N ASP A 56 16.68 0.38 9.23
CA ASP A 56 17.95 1.09 9.44
C ASP A 56 18.22 2.06 8.28
N GLU A 57 18.96 3.15 8.53
CA GLU A 57 19.25 4.19 7.52
C GLU A 57 19.97 3.67 6.27
N ARG A 58 20.63 2.51 6.36
CA ARG A 58 21.42 1.90 5.28
C ARG A 58 21.18 0.39 5.19
N GLN A 59 19.92 0.00 5.13
CA GLN A 59 19.59 -1.39 4.89
C GLN A 59 19.84 -1.75 3.42
N GLU A 60 20.84 -2.59 3.16
CA GLU A 60 21.04 -3.15 1.82
C GLU A 60 19.81 -3.98 1.42
N ILE A 61 19.34 -3.77 0.19
CA ILE A 61 18.27 -4.59 -0.37
C ILE A 61 18.82 -5.99 -0.69
N ALA A 62 17.97 -7.00 -0.55
CA ALA A 62 18.32 -8.33 -1.03
C ALA A 62 18.57 -8.28 -2.56
N GLY A 63 19.74 -8.75 -3.00
CA GLY A 63 20.08 -8.85 -4.43
C GLY A 63 20.87 -7.68 -5.01
N VAL A 64 21.84 -7.12 -4.28
CA VAL A 64 22.78 -6.12 -4.82
C VAL A 64 23.47 -6.67 -6.08
N TYR A 65 23.16 -6.09 -7.24
CA TYR A 65 23.79 -6.41 -8.51
C TYR A 65 25.28 -6.06 -8.44
N ARG A 66 26.14 -7.03 -8.79
CA ARG A 66 27.58 -6.84 -8.93
C ARG A 66 27.95 -7.00 -10.40
N LEU A 67 28.67 -6.00 -10.92
CA LEU A 67 29.25 -5.99 -12.27
C LEU A 67 30.40 -6.99 -12.39
#